data_AF-A0A6A3AZC4-F1
#
_entry.id   AF-A0A6A3AZC4-F1
#
_cell.length_a   1.000
_cell.length_b   1.000
_cell.length_c   1.000
_cell.angle_alpha   90.00
_cell.angle_beta   90.00
_cell.angle_gamma   90.00
#
_symmetry.space_group_name_H-M   'P 1'
#
loop_
_entity.id
_entity.type
_entity.pdbx_description
1 polymer ?
#
loop_
_entity_poly.entity_id
_entity_poly.type
_entity_poly.pdbx_seq_one_letter_code
_entity_poly.pdbx_strand_id
1 'polypeptide(L)'
;MKKTQKANKDKEETASNKSNTKTQTKESEIFASCSFSSLGLLSTLSDQLRERLGFESPTHIQAQAIPVILSGRHVLVNAETGSGKTIAYLAPIVHHLQGYSPRIERSHGTLVCFMLLTGCLCLQVYEILQTLLHRFHWIVPGYVMGGENRNKEKARLRKGISILIATPGRLLDHLKNTSSFMHTNMRWIIFDEADRILELGFGKDIEEILDLLGSRENESVGKGKSSEFQRQNLLLSATLNEKVNHLAKISLENPVMIGLDNMKTQPDSSVNQTGSLSSDVDEDLDYSGNFVNSSSGDYKLPAQLVQRYVKVPCGSRLSVLLSILKHLFDREASQKVVVFFSTCDAVDFHYMLLSEFQWSPYSQFDEEHKQMFLKCKTFRLHGNMKQEDRRTTFSAFKTEKSALLVSTDVAARGLDFPKVRCIIQYDSPGEATEYVHRVGRTARLGERGESLLFLQPIEADYLEDLEKHGVTLTEYPLIKILDSFPLHGQMHRVKKFVSLESHPWVVSLQKELESYISAEPKIKKVAKDAFCSWVRAYTAHRGDLKQIFMVKKLHLGHVAKSFALREQPSLVGKTFQNQTKKRKRDMKQKQKGVFKKRKVASKT
;
A
#
# COMPACT_ATOMS: atom_id res chain seq x y z
N MET A 1 2.41 60.50 -7.18
CA MET A 1 1.62 59.38 -6.60
C MET A 1 0.78 58.56 -7.60
N LYS A 2 0.50 59.00 -8.83
CA LYS A 2 -0.29 58.19 -9.81
C LYS A 2 0.50 57.36 -10.83
N LYS A 3 1.84 57.50 -10.92
CA LYS A 3 2.69 56.67 -11.81
C LYS A 3 3.25 55.40 -11.15
N THR A 4 3.28 55.34 -9.82
CA THR A 4 3.83 54.19 -9.07
C THR A 4 2.80 53.07 -8.82
N GLN A 5 1.50 53.36 -8.93
CA GLN A 5 0.43 52.36 -8.78
C GLN A 5 0.15 51.57 -10.06
N LYS A 6 0.47 52.11 -11.25
CA LYS A 6 0.25 51.39 -12.52
C LYS A 6 1.29 50.28 -12.74
N ALA A 7 2.54 50.50 -12.31
CA ALA A 7 3.62 49.51 -12.41
C ALA A 7 3.50 48.32 -11.44
N ASN A 8 2.72 48.44 -10.36
CA ASN A 8 2.44 47.32 -9.44
C ASN A 8 1.26 46.45 -9.91
N LYS A 9 0.29 47.02 -10.63
CA LYS A 9 -0.86 46.27 -11.16
C LYS A 9 -0.46 45.34 -12.31
N ASP A 10 0.43 45.81 -13.20
CA ASP A 10 0.94 45.00 -14.33
C ASP A 10 1.89 43.87 -13.86
N LYS A 11 2.50 43.99 -12.67
CA LYS A 11 3.32 42.93 -12.04
C LYS A 11 2.50 41.89 -11.28
N GLU A 12 1.34 42.26 -10.73
CA GLU A 12 0.42 41.31 -10.09
C GLU A 12 -0.37 40.47 -11.13
N GLU A 13 -0.77 41.05 -12.28
CA GLU A 13 -1.42 40.29 -13.36
C GLU A 13 -0.47 39.31 -14.08
N THR A 14 0.81 39.66 -14.25
CA THR A 14 1.81 38.74 -14.82
C THR A 14 2.27 37.65 -13.84
N ALA A 15 2.13 37.86 -12.53
CA ALA A 15 2.38 36.84 -11.50
C ALA A 15 1.21 35.86 -11.36
N SER A 16 -0.04 36.33 -11.46
CA SER A 16 -1.26 35.52 -11.44
C SER A 16 -1.37 34.59 -12.67
N ASN A 17 -1.00 35.08 -13.86
CA ASN A 17 -0.96 34.24 -15.07
C ASN A 17 0.20 33.23 -15.08
N LYS A 18 1.33 33.51 -14.39
CA LYS A 18 2.44 32.55 -14.22
C LYS A 18 2.17 31.49 -13.14
N SER A 19 1.31 31.78 -12.15
CA SER A 19 0.84 30.74 -11.22
C SER A 19 -0.18 29.82 -11.88
N ASN A 20 -1.11 30.34 -12.68
CA ASN A 20 -2.11 29.52 -13.39
C ASN A 20 -1.53 28.62 -14.49
N THR A 21 -0.50 29.09 -15.22
CA THR A 21 0.19 28.24 -16.22
C THR A 21 1.05 27.14 -15.60
N LYS A 22 1.52 27.30 -14.35
CA LYS A 22 2.27 26.25 -13.61
C LYS A 22 1.37 25.21 -12.94
N THR A 23 0.10 25.53 -12.66
CA THR A 23 -0.90 24.55 -12.21
C THR A 23 -1.47 23.77 -13.40
N GLN A 24 -1.75 24.44 -14.52
CA GLN A 24 -2.26 23.77 -15.74
C GLN A 24 -1.25 22.83 -16.41
N THR A 25 0.06 23.13 -16.38
CA THR A 25 1.10 22.21 -16.89
C THR A 25 1.35 20.98 -16.00
N LYS A 26 0.78 20.93 -14.78
CA LYS A 26 0.98 19.80 -13.84
C LYS A 26 -0.18 18.82 -13.80
N GLU A 27 -1.42 19.27 -14.00
CA GLU A 27 -2.57 18.38 -14.19
C GLU A 27 -2.43 17.57 -15.50
N SER A 28 -1.76 18.13 -16.51
CA SER A 28 -1.52 17.47 -17.80
C SER A 28 -0.57 16.26 -17.75
N GLU A 29 0.19 16.04 -16.67
CA GLU A 29 1.10 14.88 -16.56
C GLU A 29 0.38 13.60 -16.12
N ILE A 30 -0.74 13.69 -15.39
CA ILE A 30 -1.44 12.53 -14.81
C ILE A 30 -2.73 12.23 -15.58
N PHE A 31 -3.46 13.27 -15.98
CA PHE A 31 -4.72 13.14 -16.71
C PHE A 31 -4.48 13.19 -18.22
N ALA A 32 -5.10 12.27 -18.94
CA ALA A 32 -5.06 12.27 -20.39
C ALA A 32 -5.95 13.41 -20.92
N SER A 33 -5.62 13.95 -22.09
CA SER A 33 -6.39 15.02 -22.75
C SER A 33 -7.72 14.54 -23.35
N CYS A 34 -8.09 13.28 -23.16
CA CYS A 34 -9.28 12.66 -23.74
C CYS A 34 -10.41 12.55 -22.72
N SER A 35 -11.62 12.21 -23.16
CA SER A 35 -12.77 11.94 -22.28
C SER A 35 -13.04 10.43 -22.17
N PHE A 36 -13.73 9.99 -21.11
CA PHE A 36 -14.13 8.58 -20.98
C PHE A 36 -14.97 8.09 -22.17
N SER A 37 -15.81 8.95 -22.75
CA SER A 37 -16.62 8.62 -23.92
C SER A 37 -15.75 8.42 -25.17
N SER A 38 -14.66 9.18 -25.33
CA SER A 38 -13.72 8.99 -26.43
C SER A 38 -12.91 7.69 -26.35
N LEU A 39 -12.86 7.05 -25.18
CA LEU A 39 -12.22 5.74 -24.97
C LEU A 39 -13.12 4.56 -25.37
N GLY A 40 -14.30 4.82 -25.96
CA GLY A 40 -15.25 3.79 -26.36
C GLY A 40 -16.25 3.39 -25.28
N LEU A 41 -16.28 4.09 -24.13
CA LEU A 41 -17.29 3.82 -23.10
C LEU A 41 -18.65 4.42 -23.47
N LEU A 42 -19.73 3.71 -23.17
CA LEU A 42 -21.10 4.20 -23.34
C LEU A 42 -21.31 5.49 -22.52
N SER A 43 -22.11 6.41 -23.07
CA SER A 43 -22.41 7.71 -22.45
C SER A 43 -23.01 7.56 -21.05
N THR A 44 -23.91 6.59 -20.87
CA THR A 44 -24.53 6.24 -19.57
C THR A 44 -23.51 5.97 -18.47
N LEU A 45 -22.42 5.28 -18.79
CA LEU A 45 -21.35 4.95 -17.85
C LEU A 45 -20.40 6.14 -17.65
N SER A 46 -20.12 6.88 -18.72
CA SER A 46 -19.31 8.10 -18.67
C SER A 46 -19.94 9.16 -17.77
N ASP A 47 -21.26 9.35 -17.88
CA ASP A 47 -22.01 10.26 -17.02
C ASP A 47 -21.98 9.81 -15.55
N GLN A 48 -22.06 8.50 -15.31
CA GLN A 48 -21.98 7.95 -13.95
C GLN A 48 -20.60 8.16 -13.32
N LEU A 49 -19.52 7.97 -14.09
CA LEU A 49 -18.14 8.24 -13.66
C LEU A 49 -17.97 9.72 -13.28
N ARG A 50 -18.53 10.64 -14.07
CA ARG A 50 -18.48 12.08 -13.82
C ARG A 50 -19.33 12.49 -12.61
N GLU A 51 -20.61 12.15 -12.60
CA GLU A 51 -21.58 12.65 -11.60
C GLU A 51 -21.39 12.06 -10.21
N ARG A 52 -21.04 10.78 -10.10
CA ARG A 52 -21.04 10.07 -8.80
C ARG A 52 -19.65 9.82 -8.24
N LEU A 53 -18.66 9.66 -9.11
CA LEU A 53 -17.27 9.43 -8.71
C LEU A 53 -16.38 10.67 -8.90
N GLY A 54 -16.88 11.72 -9.56
CA GLY A 54 -16.15 12.97 -9.74
C GLY A 54 -15.00 12.89 -10.74
N PHE A 55 -14.99 11.89 -11.63
CA PHE A 55 -13.96 11.77 -12.66
C PHE A 55 -14.31 12.63 -13.87
N GLU A 56 -13.66 13.79 -14.00
CA GLU A 56 -13.83 14.68 -15.16
C GLU A 56 -13.07 14.16 -16.39
N SER A 57 -11.86 13.65 -16.18
CA SER A 57 -10.99 13.10 -17.21
C SER A 57 -10.32 11.80 -16.74
N PRO A 58 -10.01 10.87 -17.66
CA PRO A 58 -9.28 9.63 -17.36
C PRO A 58 -7.80 9.92 -17.09
N THR A 59 -7.18 9.12 -16.23
CA THR A 59 -5.71 9.12 -16.08
C THR A 59 -5.04 8.48 -17.30
N HIS A 60 -3.75 8.74 -17.51
CA HIS A 60 -3.01 8.14 -18.64
C HIS A 60 -3.11 6.60 -18.65
N ILE A 61 -3.01 5.97 -17.48
CA ILE A 61 -3.13 4.51 -17.39
C ILE A 61 -4.56 4.03 -17.73
N GLN A 62 -5.58 4.80 -17.36
CA GLN A 62 -6.97 4.50 -17.73
C GLN A 62 -7.16 4.66 -19.24
N ALA A 63 -6.64 5.72 -19.84
CA ALA A 63 -6.72 5.98 -21.28
C ALA A 63 -6.03 4.90 -22.12
N GLN A 64 -4.91 4.35 -21.65
CA GLN A 64 -4.23 3.25 -22.31
C GLN A 64 -4.93 1.90 -22.09
N ALA A 65 -5.39 1.61 -20.87
CA ALA A 65 -5.93 0.30 -20.52
C ALA A 65 -7.36 0.08 -20.99
N ILE A 66 -8.24 1.09 -20.89
CA ILE A 66 -9.68 0.92 -21.17
C ILE A 66 -9.93 0.39 -22.59
N PRO A 67 -9.37 0.97 -23.67
CA PRO A 67 -9.63 0.49 -25.03
C PRO A 67 -9.15 -0.95 -25.27
N VAL A 68 -8.02 -1.33 -24.68
CA VAL A 68 -7.45 -2.68 -24.81
C VAL A 68 -8.31 -3.70 -24.05
N ILE A 69 -8.80 -3.35 -22.87
CA ILE A 69 -9.71 -4.22 -22.12
C ILE A 69 -11.02 -4.40 -22.89
N LEU A 70 -11.55 -3.32 -23.50
CA LEU A 70 -12.75 -3.38 -24.33
C LEU A 70 -12.62 -4.28 -25.57
N SER A 71 -11.39 -4.48 -26.07
CA SER A 71 -11.14 -5.36 -27.21
C SER A 71 -11.10 -6.85 -26.86
N GLY A 72 -11.31 -7.22 -25.59
CA GLY A 72 -11.32 -8.61 -25.12
C GLY A 72 -9.94 -9.27 -24.98
N ARG A 73 -8.84 -8.54 -25.19
CA ARG A 73 -7.46 -9.06 -25.07
C ARG A 73 -7.08 -9.26 -23.60
N HIS A 74 -6.24 -10.25 -23.30
CA HIS A 74 -5.57 -10.32 -22.00
C HIS A 74 -4.69 -9.07 -21.80
N VAL A 75 -4.62 -8.56 -20.58
CA VAL A 75 -3.86 -7.33 -20.29
C VAL A 75 -3.01 -7.51 -19.04
N LEU A 76 -1.75 -7.09 -19.13
CA LEU A 76 -0.91 -6.85 -17.98
C LEU A 76 -0.65 -5.34 -17.85
N VAL A 77 -1.09 -4.77 -16.73
CA VAL A 77 -0.94 -3.35 -16.43
C VAL A 77 0.13 -3.19 -15.35
N ASN A 78 1.23 -2.56 -15.71
CA ASN A 78 2.24 -2.11 -14.77
C ASN A 78 2.08 -0.60 -14.51
N ALA A 79 1.55 -0.24 -13.34
CA ALA A 79 1.38 1.17 -13.00
C ALA A 79 1.53 1.42 -11.51
N GLU A 80 2.06 2.59 -11.17
CA GLU A 80 2.30 3.02 -9.79
C GLU A 80 1.02 3.04 -8.94
N THR A 81 1.18 2.95 -7.62
CA THR A 81 0.06 3.07 -6.69
C THR A 81 -0.55 4.47 -6.74
N GLY A 82 -1.88 4.56 -6.75
CA GLY A 82 -2.57 5.84 -6.81
C GLY A 82 -2.83 6.37 -8.24
N SER A 83 -2.40 5.63 -9.28
CA SER A 83 -2.62 5.98 -10.70
C SER A 83 -4.06 5.78 -11.20
N GLY A 84 -4.98 5.27 -10.36
CA GLY A 84 -6.38 5.04 -10.72
C GLY A 84 -6.67 3.68 -11.37
N LYS A 85 -5.82 2.66 -11.11
CA LYS A 85 -5.96 1.27 -11.62
C LYS A 85 -7.35 0.66 -11.44
N THR A 86 -8.01 0.95 -10.32
CA THR A 86 -9.34 0.39 -10.01
C THR A 86 -10.38 0.74 -11.08
N ILE A 87 -10.45 1.99 -11.51
CA ILE A 87 -11.39 2.40 -12.57
C ILE A 87 -10.96 1.89 -13.93
N ALA A 88 -9.65 1.74 -14.17
CA ALA A 88 -9.11 1.23 -15.43
C ALA A 88 -9.67 -0.17 -15.78
N TYR A 89 -9.88 -1.04 -14.79
CA TYR A 89 -10.55 -2.33 -15.02
C TYR A 89 -12.06 -2.30 -14.79
N LEU A 90 -12.57 -1.53 -13.81
CA LEU A 90 -14.01 -1.56 -13.48
C LEU A 90 -14.87 -0.98 -14.61
N ALA A 91 -14.46 0.14 -15.21
CA ALA A 91 -15.22 0.80 -16.25
C ALA A 91 -15.46 -0.09 -17.49
N PRO A 92 -14.45 -0.68 -18.14
CA PRO A 92 -14.66 -1.51 -19.32
C PRO A 92 -15.42 -2.82 -19.01
N ILE A 93 -15.26 -3.39 -17.82
CA ILE A 93 -16.03 -4.57 -17.41
C ILE A 93 -17.51 -4.22 -17.26
N VAL A 94 -17.84 -3.12 -16.56
CA VAL A 94 -19.23 -2.67 -16.42
C VAL A 94 -19.82 -2.29 -17.79
N HIS A 95 -19.01 -1.73 -18.70
CA HIS A 95 -19.40 -1.50 -20.09
C HIS A 95 -19.86 -2.78 -20.77
N HIS A 96 -19.07 -3.86 -20.72
CA HIS A 96 -19.49 -5.12 -21.34
C HIS A 96 -20.75 -5.67 -20.69
N LEU A 97 -20.84 -5.68 -19.36
CA LEU A 97 -21.98 -6.23 -18.63
C LEU A 97 -23.29 -5.48 -18.90
N GLN A 98 -23.26 -4.14 -19.05
CA GLN A 98 -24.47 -3.38 -19.40
C GLN A 98 -24.93 -3.64 -20.84
N GLY A 99 -24.03 -4.04 -21.74
CA GLY A 99 -24.33 -4.31 -23.15
C GLY A 99 -24.98 -5.67 -23.40
N TYR A 100 -25.16 -6.52 -22.40
CA TYR A 100 -25.81 -7.82 -22.56
C TYR A 100 -27.28 -7.69 -22.94
N SER A 101 -27.66 -8.40 -24.00
CA SER A 101 -29.04 -8.59 -24.45
C SER A 101 -29.27 -10.09 -24.70
N PRO A 102 -30.14 -10.77 -23.92
CA PRO A 102 -30.95 -10.26 -22.81
C PRO A 102 -30.12 -9.81 -21.60
N ARG A 103 -30.72 -8.99 -20.73
CA ARG A 103 -30.06 -8.46 -19.52
C ARG A 103 -29.59 -9.60 -18.61
N ILE A 104 -28.52 -9.35 -17.87
CA ILE A 104 -27.96 -10.34 -16.94
C ILE A 104 -28.97 -10.67 -15.84
N GLU A 105 -29.37 -11.93 -15.79
CA GLU A 105 -30.15 -12.52 -14.71
C GLU A 105 -29.27 -13.20 -13.65
N ARG A 106 -29.85 -13.43 -12.47
CA ARG A 106 -29.17 -14.10 -11.35
C ARG A 106 -28.83 -15.57 -11.63
N SER A 107 -29.58 -16.21 -12.53
CA SER A 107 -29.39 -17.58 -13.02
C SER A 107 -28.07 -17.76 -13.78
N HIS A 108 -27.50 -16.69 -14.35
CA HIS A 108 -26.20 -16.75 -15.03
C HIS A 108 -25.03 -17.00 -14.07
N GLY A 109 -25.22 -16.80 -12.77
CA GLY A 109 -24.15 -16.95 -11.78
C GLY A 109 -23.10 -15.84 -11.88
N THR A 110 -21.86 -16.18 -11.55
CA THR A 110 -20.74 -15.23 -11.55
C THR A 110 -20.06 -15.15 -12.91
N LEU A 111 -20.06 -13.94 -13.49
CA LEU A 111 -19.43 -13.62 -14.76
C LEU A 111 -18.05 -12.98 -14.57
N VAL A 112 -17.84 -12.26 -13.48
CA VAL A 112 -16.60 -11.53 -13.19
C VAL A 112 -16.08 -11.91 -11.81
N CYS A 113 -14.78 -12.21 -11.70
CA CYS A 113 -14.11 -12.45 -10.43
C CYS A 113 -12.90 -11.51 -10.25
N PHE A 114 -12.94 -10.70 -9.19
CA PHE A 114 -11.81 -9.91 -8.72
C PHE A 114 -11.09 -10.65 -7.59
N MET A 115 -9.82 -10.97 -7.79
CA MET A 115 -8.94 -11.51 -6.76
C MET A 115 -8.12 -10.37 -6.13
N LEU A 116 -8.38 -10.12 -4.85
CA LEU A 116 -7.79 -9.02 -4.08
C LEU A 116 -7.12 -9.57 -2.82
N LEU A 117 -6.06 -8.89 -2.37
CA LEU A 117 -5.21 -9.34 -1.27
C LEU A 117 -5.92 -9.37 0.10
N THR A 118 -6.68 -8.34 0.44
CA THR A 118 -7.19 -8.11 1.80
C THR A 118 -8.68 -7.81 1.81
N GLY A 119 -9.36 -8.17 2.91
CA GLY A 119 -10.78 -7.85 3.09
C GLY A 119 -11.06 -6.35 3.08
N CYS A 120 -10.14 -5.51 3.56
CA CYS A 120 -10.30 -4.06 3.50
C CYS A 120 -10.27 -3.54 2.06
N LEU A 121 -9.38 -4.08 1.20
CA LEU A 121 -9.34 -3.77 -0.23
C LEU A 121 -10.61 -4.28 -0.95
N CYS A 122 -11.09 -5.48 -0.60
CA CYS A 122 -12.35 -6.01 -1.12
C CYS A 122 -13.52 -5.05 -0.88
N LEU A 123 -13.65 -4.53 0.35
CA LEU A 123 -14.71 -3.60 0.71
C LEU A 123 -14.59 -2.28 -0.06
N GLN A 124 -13.38 -1.76 -0.27
CA GLN A 124 -13.16 -0.55 -1.04
C GLN A 124 -13.57 -0.70 -2.51
N VAL A 125 -13.13 -1.78 -3.18
CA VAL A 125 -13.52 -2.04 -4.58
C VAL A 125 -15.03 -2.26 -4.65
N TYR A 126 -15.63 -2.93 -3.65
CA TYR A 126 -17.06 -3.13 -3.56
C TYR A 126 -17.84 -1.81 -3.41
N GLU A 127 -17.40 -0.86 -2.58
CA GLU A 127 -18.01 0.47 -2.45
C GLU A 127 -17.99 1.26 -3.76
N ILE A 128 -16.85 1.26 -4.45
CA ILE A 128 -16.69 1.91 -5.75
C ILE A 128 -17.63 1.25 -6.77
N LEU A 129 -17.67 -0.08 -6.79
CA LEU A 129 -18.53 -0.85 -7.68
C LEU A 129 -20.02 -0.59 -7.41
N GLN A 130 -20.46 -0.52 -6.15
CA GLN A 130 -21.85 -0.17 -5.81
C GLN A 130 -22.21 1.23 -6.32
N THR A 131 -21.30 2.19 -6.19
CA THR A 131 -21.49 3.55 -6.71
C THR A 131 -21.59 3.56 -8.24
N LEU A 132 -20.75 2.78 -8.91
CA LEU A 132 -20.75 2.64 -10.36
C LEU A 132 -22.00 1.92 -10.89
N LEU A 133 -22.47 0.90 -10.17
CA LEU A 133 -23.63 0.07 -10.56
C LEU A 133 -24.99 0.66 -10.19
N HIS A 134 -25.06 1.86 -9.61
CA HIS A 134 -26.31 2.46 -9.17
C HIS A 134 -27.40 2.51 -10.27
N ARG A 135 -27.01 2.73 -11.53
CA ARG A 135 -27.94 2.74 -12.69
C ARG A 135 -28.17 1.34 -13.31
N PHE A 136 -27.41 0.33 -12.89
CA PHE A 136 -27.37 -1.02 -13.47
C PHE A 136 -27.80 -2.08 -12.45
N HIS A 137 -28.98 -1.90 -11.84
CA HIS A 137 -29.45 -2.69 -10.69
C HIS A 137 -29.60 -4.20 -10.94
N TRP A 138 -29.62 -4.65 -12.20
CA TRP A 138 -29.64 -6.07 -12.55
C TRP A 138 -28.27 -6.75 -12.40
N ILE A 139 -27.18 -5.98 -12.40
CA ILE A 139 -25.84 -6.47 -12.13
C ILE A 139 -25.66 -6.54 -10.62
N VAL A 140 -25.53 -7.74 -10.07
CA VAL A 140 -25.44 -7.92 -8.61
C VAL A 140 -23.99 -8.06 -8.20
N PRO A 141 -23.38 -7.05 -7.54
CA PRO A 141 -22.06 -7.19 -6.95
C PRO A 141 -22.14 -7.97 -5.63
N GLY A 142 -21.08 -8.68 -5.29
CA GLY A 142 -20.94 -9.38 -4.01
C GLY A 142 -19.48 -9.64 -3.68
N TYR A 143 -19.22 -10.02 -2.43
CA TYR A 143 -17.87 -10.32 -1.99
C TYR A 143 -17.81 -11.54 -1.06
N VAL A 144 -16.66 -12.23 -1.08
CA VAL A 144 -16.31 -13.31 -0.14
C VAL A 144 -14.91 -13.09 0.42
N MET A 145 -14.77 -13.08 1.74
CA MET A 145 -13.48 -12.79 2.37
C MET A 145 -13.30 -13.51 3.71
N GLY A 146 -12.04 -13.71 4.10
CA GLY A 146 -11.72 -14.26 5.41
C GLY A 146 -12.29 -13.40 6.54
N GLY A 147 -12.84 -14.05 7.58
CA GLY A 147 -13.42 -13.39 8.75
C GLY A 147 -14.94 -13.15 8.69
N GLU A 148 -15.58 -13.40 7.53
CA GLU A 148 -17.04 -13.29 7.38
C GLU A 148 -17.76 -14.63 7.62
N ASN A 149 -19.08 -14.56 7.86
CA ASN A 149 -19.90 -15.75 8.09
C ASN A 149 -20.13 -16.53 6.79
N ARG A 150 -19.55 -17.73 6.73
CA ARG A 150 -19.59 -18.63 5.57
C ARG A 150 -21.00 -19.00 5.12
N ASN A 151 -21.93 -19.19 6.05
CA ASN A 151 -23.30 -19.56 5.71
C ASN A 151 -24.04 -18.41 5.04
N LYS A 152 -23.78 -17.16 5.47
CA LYS A 152 -24.32 -15.96 4.81
C LYS A 152 -23.73 -15.79 3.42
N GLU A 153 -22.44 -16.04 3.24
CA GLU A 153 -21.79 -16.04 1.92
C GLU A 153 -22.37 -17.10 0.99
N LYS A 154 -22.49 -18.36 1.46
CA LYS A 154 -23.13 -19.45 0.71
C LYS A 154 -24.55 -19.09 0.27
N ALA A 155 -25.33 -18.47 1.16
CA ALA A 155 -26.68 -18.02 0.85
C ALA A 155 -26.70 -16.93 -0.24
N ARG A 156 -25.76 -15.97 -0.21
CA ARG A 156 -25.62 -14.95 -1.26
C ARG A 156 -25.19 -15.56 -2.59
N LEU A 157 -24.20 -16.45 -2.60
CA LEU A 157 -23.72 -17.15 -3.79
C LEU A 157 -24.83 -17.99 -4.44
N ARG A 158 -25.63 -18.72 -3.63
CA ARG A 158 -26.78 -19.49 -4.12
C ARG A 158 -27.82 -18.62 -4.82
N LYS A 159 -28.04 -17.39 -4.33
CA LYS A 159 -28.96 -16.46 -4.99
C LYS A 159 -28.40 -15.93 -6.33
N GLY A 160 -27.12 -16.11 -6.62
CA GLY A 160 -26.45 -15.56 -7.81
C GLY A 160 -25.86 -14.18 -7.55
N ILE A 161 -24.57 -14.05 -7.83
CA ILE A 161 -23.76 -12.82 -7.77
C ILE A 161 -23.10 -12.68 -9.14
N SER A 162 -23.38 -11.61 -9.88
CA SER A 162 -22.85 -11.37 -11.22
C SER A 162 -21.36 -10.99 -11.18
N ILE A 163 -20.98 -10.15 -10.22
CA ILE A 163 -19.60 -9.71 -9.99
C ILE A 163 -19.16 -10.10 -8.59
N LEU A 164 -18.17 -10.98 -8.50
CA LEU A 164 -17.63 -11.47 -7.23
C LEU A 164 -16.27 -10.82 -6.94
N ILE A 165 -16.15 -10.24 -5.75
CA ILE A 165 -14.88 -9.72 -5.22
C ILE A 165 -14.41 -10.65 -4.10
N ALA A 166 -13.19 -11.19 -4.20
CA ALA A 166 -12.77 -12.25 -3.31
C ALA A 166 -11.30 -12.19 -2.88
N THR A 167 -11.05 -12.63 -1.64
CA THR A 167 -9.69 -13.02 -1.22
C THR A 167 -9.41 -14.46 -1.66
N PRO A 168 -8.22 -14.80 -2.22
CA PRO A 168 -7.92 -16.11 -2.81
C PRO A 168 -8.30 -17.31 -1.93
N GLY A 169 -7.82 -17.35 -0.68
CA GLY A 169 -8.09 -18.48 0.21
C GLY A 169 -9.58 -18.72 0.49
N ARG A 170 -10.40 -17.66 0.58
CA ARG A 170 -11.86 -17.79 0.78
C ARG A 170 -12.60 -18.16 -0.49
N LEU A 171 -12.13 -17.67 -1.63
CA LEU A 171 -12.64 -18.08 -2.94
C LEU A 171 -12.43 -19.58 -3.16
N LEU A 172 -11.22 -20.06 -2.88
CA LEU A 172 -10.84 -21.46 -3.02
C LEU A 172 -11.70 -22.38 -2.14
N ASP A 173 -11.98 -22.00 -0.88
CA ASP A 173 -12.92 -22.73 -0.02
C ASP A 173 -14.32 -22.81 -0.67
N HIS A 174 -14.83 -21.72 -1.23
CA HIS A 174 -16.13 -21.74 -1.90
C HIS A 174 -16.13 -22.58 -3.19
N LEU A 175 -15.09 -22.51 -4.01
CA LEU A 175 -14.96 -23.33 -5.22
C LEU A 175 -14.95 -24.82 -4.90
N LYS A 176 -14.25 -25.25 -3.84
CA LYS A 176 -14.17 -26.67 -3.45
C LYS A 176 -15.42 -27.17 -2.74
N ASN A 177 -15.98 -26.37 -1.84
CA ASN A 177 -16.92 -26.86 -0.82
C ASN A 177 -18.33 -26.28 -0.96
N THR A 178 -18.61 -25.50 -2.01
CA THR A 178 -19.93 -24.89 -2.24
C THR A 178 -20.51 -25.31 -3.59
N SER A 179 -21.25 -26.42 -3.58
CA SER A 179 -21.94 -26.93 -4.78
C SER A 179 -22.92 -25.93 -5.43
N SER A 180 -23.47 -24.99 -4.64
CA SER A 180 -24.39 -23.97 -5.14
C SER A 180 -23.69 -22.77 -5.79
N PHE A 181 -22.36 -22.76 -5.90
CA PHE A 181 -21.62 -21.65 -6.49
C PHE A 181 -21.51 -21.83 -8.01
N MET A 182 -22.31 -21.07 -8.76
CA MET A 182 -22.28 -21.07 -10.22
C MET A 182 -21.15 -20.19 -10.75
N HIS A 183 -20.08 -20.82 -11.23
CA HIS A 183 -18.85 -20.18 -11.71
C HIS A 183 -18.47 -20.59 -13.15
N THR A 184 -19.28 -21.43 -13.80
CA THR A 184 -19.02 -21.97 -15.15
C THR A 184 -19.05 -20.90 -16.24
N ASN A 185 -19.84 -19.84 -16.03
CA ASN A 185 -20.03 -18.76 -17.00
C ASN A 185 -19.06 -17.59 -16.78
N MET A 186 -18.02 -17.78 -15.97
CA MET A 186 -17.07 -16.73 -15.65
C MET A 186 -16.25 -16.35 -16.88
N ARG A 187 -16.29 -15.07 -17.25
CA ARG A 187 -15.64 -14.50 -18.44
C ARG A 187 -14.46 -13.61 -18.11
N TRP A 188 -14.46 -13.00 -16.93
CA TRP A 188 -13.37 -12.11 -16.51
C TRP A 188 -12.75 -12.55 -15.19
N ILE A 189 -11.42 -12.65 -15.18
CA ILE A 189 -10.63 -12.83 -13.95
C ILE A 189 -9.64 -11.69 -13.84
N ILE A 190 -9.64 -11.01 -12.70
CA ILE A 190 -8.81 -9.83 -12.48
C ILE A 190 -7.97 -10.06 -11.24
N PHE A 191 -6.66 -9.88 -11.39
CA PHE A 191 -5.69 -9.88 -10.30
C PHE A 191 -5.28 -8.44 -10.02
N ASP A 192 -5.61 -7.91 -8.84
CA ASP A 192 -5.13 -6.60 -8.39
C ASP A 192 -4.06 -6.79 -7.31
N GLU A 193 -2.99 -6.00 -7.37
CA GLU A 193 -1.79 -6.17 -6.53
C GLU A 193 -1.21 -7.59 -6.61
N ALA A 194 -1.05 -8.09 -7.85
CA ALA A 194 -0.64 -9.47 -8.13
C ALA A 194 0.72 -9.86 -7.51
N ASP A 195 1.67 -8.93 -7.48
CA ASP A 195 2.95 -9.07 -6.77
C ASP A 195 2.75 -9.50 -5.32
N ARG A 196 1.82 -8.85 -4.63
CA ARG A 196 1.61 -9.08 -3.21
C ARG A 196 0.81 -10.34 -2.93
N ILE A 197 -0.11 -10.72 -3.80
CA ILE A 197 -0.83 -12.00 -3.65
C ILE A 197 0.20 -13.15 -3.62
N LEU A 198 1.22 -13.09 -4.46
CA LEU A 198 2.29 -14.09 -4.53
C LEU A 198 3.26 -14.01 -3.34
N GLU A 199 3.61 -12.82 -2.87
CA GLU A 199 4.47 -12.63 -1.68
C GLU A 199 3.86 -13.19 -0.40
N LEU A 200 2.54 -13.07 -0.20
CA LEU A 200 1.84 -13.62 0.96
C LEU A 200 1.71 -15.16 0.92
N GLY A 201 2.17 -15.79 -0.16
CA GLY A 201 2.16 -17.25 -0.30
C GLY A 201 0.86 -17.83 -0.87
N PHE A 202 -0.03 -16.99 -1.43
CA PHE A 202 -1.25 -17.45 -2.10
C PHE A 202 -1.00 -18.00 -3.51
N GLY A 203 0.25 -18.12 -3.97
CA GLY A 203 0.56 -18.62 -5.32
C GLY A 203 -0.06 -19.98 -5.61
N LYS A 204 0.03 -20.93 -4.66
CA LYS A 204 -0.59 -22.25 -4.80
C LYS A 204 -2.12 -22.19 -4.83
N ASP A 205 -2.70 -21.31 -4.01
CA ASP A 205 -4.14 -21.12 -3.96
C ASP A 205 -4.64 -20.54 -5.30
N ILE A 206 -3.90 -19.61 -5.91
CA ILE A 206 -4.22 -19.06 -7.25
C ILE A 206 -4.12 -20.15 -8.31
N GLU A 207 -3.03 -20.92 -8.34
CA GLU A 207 -2.87 -22.02 -9.31
C GLU A 207 -4.06 -22.97 -9.25
N GLU A 208 -4.47 -23.37 -8.04
CA GLU A 208 -5.61 -24.26 -7.86
C GLU A 208 -6.96 -23.59 -8.21
N ILE A 209 -7.11 -22.29 -7.95
CA ILE A 209 -8.28 -21.52 -8.42
C ILE A 209 -8.35 -21.54 -9.95
N LEU A 210 -7.23 -21.28 -10.64
CA LEU A 210 -7.17 -21.28 -12.10
C LEU A 210 -7.44 -22.67 -12.69
N ASP A 211 -6.92 -23.72 -12.05
CA ASP A 211 -7.21 -25.11 -12.43
C ASP A 211 -8.71 -25.43 -12.30
N LEU A 212 -9.34 -25.06 -11.18
CA LEU A 212 -10.78 -25.27 -10.96
C LEU A 212 -11.67 -24.42 -11.88
N LEU A 213 -11.22 -23.22 -12.24
CA LEU A 213 -11.93 -22.33 -13.15
C LEU A 213 -11.71 -22.72 -14.63
N GLY A 214 -10.78 -23.63 -14.94
CA GLY A 214 -10.47 -24.09 -16.29
C GLY A 214 -9.75 -23.04 -17.13
N SER A 215 -8.91 -22.21 -16.51
CA SER A 215 -8.22 -21.09 -17.17
C SER A 215 -6.71 -21.32 -17.37
N ARG A 216 -6.26 -22.57 -17.31
CA ARG A 216 -4.87 -22.97 -17.55
C ARG A 216 -4.76 -23.65 -18.90
N GLU A 217 -3.71 -23.33 -19.65
CA GLU A 217 -3.32 -24.09 -20.84
C GLU A 217 -2.93 -25.51 -20.41
N ASN A 218 -3.79 -26.48 -20.68
CA ASN A 218 -3.40 -27.88 -20.67
C ASN A 218 -3.16 -28.30 -22.12
N GLU A 219 -1.90 -28.29 -22.56
CA GLU A 219 -1.46 -28.87 -23.84
C GLU A 219 -1.70 -30.41 -23.93
N SER A 220 -2.16 -31.06 -22.87
CA SER A 220 -2.17 -32.53 -22.77
C SER A 220 -3.51 -33.18 -22.36
N VAL A 221 -4.63 -32.45 -22.40
CA VAL A 221 -5.95 -33.07 -22.23
C VAL A 221 -6.81 -32.74 -23.46
N GLY A 222 -7.17 -33.80 -24.18
CA GLY A 222 -7.72 -33.74 -25.54
C GLY A 222 -8.83 -32.71 -25.76
N LYS A 223 -8.87 -32.22 -27.01
CA LYS A 223 -9.91 -31.40 -27.65
C LYS A 223 -11.33 -31.88 -27.32
N GLY A 224 -11.82 -31.55 -26.13
CA GLY A 224 -13.01 -32.17 -25.57
C GLY A 224 -13.66 -31.34 -24.46
N LYS A 225 -13.68 -30.02 -24.64
CA LYS A 225 -14.66 -29.04 -24.12
C LYS A 225 -14.09 -27.65 -24.42
N SER A 226 -14.21 -27.21 -25.67
CA SER A 226 -14.11 -25.80 -25.99
C SER A 226 -15.10 -25.07 -25.10
N SER A 227 -14.63 -24.24 -24.16
CA SER A 227 -15.51 -23.27 -23.54
C SER A 227 -16.08 -22.43 -24.69
N GLU A 228 -17.40 -22.41 -24.84
CA GLU A 228 -18.11 -21.70 -25.91
C GLU A 228 -17.82 -20.18 -25.94
N PHE A 229 -17.09 -19.67 -24.93
CA PHE A 229 -16.71 -18.27 -24.76
C PHE A 229 -15.22 -18.13 -24.41
N GLN A 230 -14.54 -17.20 -25.09
CA GLN A 230 -13.17 -16.80 -24.77
C GLN A 230 -13.15 -16.01 -23.45
N ARG A 231 -12.30 -16.43 -22.50
CA ARG A 231 -12.16 -15.81 -21.18
C ARG A 231 -11.07 -14.74 -21.23
N GLN A 232 -11.28 -13.59 -20.59
CA GLN A 232 -10.31 -12.50 -20.52
C GLN A 232 -9.75 -12.38 -19.11
N ASN A 233 -8.43 -12.45 -18.98
CA ASN A 233 -7.74 -12.28 -17.71
C ASN A 233 -6.95 -10.96 -17.70
N LEU A 234 -7.03 -10.23 -16.59
CA LEU A 234 -6.37 -8.95 -16.38
C LEU A 234 -5.46 -9.05 -15.17
N LEU A 235 -4.19 -8.66 -15.30
CA LEU A 235 -3.22 -8.65 -14.22
C LEU A 235 -2.73 -7.22 -14.00
N LEU A 236 -2.98 -6.66 -12.82
CA LEU A 236 -2.54 -5.35 -12.43
C LEU A 236 -1.52 -5.45 -11.30
N SER A 237 -0.36 -4.83 -11.50
CA SER A 237 0.71 -4.80 -10.51
C SER A 237 1.37 -3.42 -10.49
N ALA A 238 1.92 -3.04 -9.33
CA ALA A 238 2.80 -1.87 -9.24
C ALA A 238 4.26 -2.24 -9.55
N THR A 239 4.61 -3.51 -9.42
CA THR A 239 5.97 -4.01 -9.62
C THR A 239 5.95 -5.22 -10.54
N LEU A 240 7.02 -5.39 -11.33
CA LEU A 240 7.24 -6.57 -12.15
C LEU A 240 8.44 -7.32 -11.59
N ASN A 241 8.16 -8.47 -10.98
CA ASN A 241 9.17 -9.38 -10.49
C ASN A 241 9.00 -10.76 -11.18
N GLU A 242 9.97 -11.65 -11.02
CA GLU A 242 9.93 -12.99 -11.63
C GLU A 242 8.66 -13.78 -11.28
N LYS A 243 8.15 -13.61 -10.05
CA LYS A 243 6.93 -14.29 -9.60
C LYS A 243 5.69 -13.77 -10.33
N VAL A 244 5.57 -12.45 -10.48
CA VAL A 244 4.49 -11.82 -11.27
C VAL A 244 4.57 -12.24 -12.72
N ASN A 245 5.78 -12.26 -13.29
CA ASN A 245 5.99 -12.72 -14.67
C ASN A 245 5.59 -14.19 -14.83
N HIS A 246 5.91 -15.05 -13.85
CA HIS A 246 5.48 -16.44 -13.82
C HIS A 246 3.95 -16.57 -13.73
N LEU A 247 3.30 -15.80 -12.86
CA LEU A 247 1.84 -15.77 -12.78
C LEU A 247 1.21 -15.26 -14.08
N ALA A 248 1.80 -14.24 -14.71
CA ALA A 248 1.37 -13.72 -16.01
C ALA A 248 1.43 -14.82 -17.07
N LYS A 249 2.52 -15.61 -17.13
CA LYS A 249 2.66 -16.74 -18.06
C LYS A 249 1.60 -17.82 -17.85
N ILE A 250 1.23 -18.11 -16.60
CA ILE A 250 0.24 -19.15 -16.30
C ILE A 250 -1.20 -18.67 -16.54
N SER A 251 -1.45 -17.36 -16.39
CA SER A 251 -2.81 -16.82 -16.36
C SER A 251 -3.20 -15.97 -17.58
N LEU A 252 -2.26 -15.54 -18.42
CA LEU A 252 -2.53 -14.64 -19.54
C LEU A 252 -2.07 -15.26 -20.87
N GLU A 253 -2.97 -15.36 -21.83
CA GLU A 253 -2.67 -15.77 -23.20
C GLU A 253 -2.41 -14.54 -24.07
N ASN A 254 -1.22 -14.42 -24.67
CA ASN A 254 -0.79 -13.30 -25.53
C ASN A 254 -1.20 -11.88 -25.00
N PRO A 255 -0.80 -11.51 -23.75
CA PRO A 255 -1.26 -10.29 -23.13
C PRO A 255 -0.68 -9.04 -23.78
N VAL A 256 -1.51 -7.98 -23.84
CA VAL A 256 -1.04 -6.63 -24.13
C VAL A 256 -0.44 -6.05 -22.85
N MET A 257 0.80 -5.59 -22.95
CA MET A 257 1.55 -5.02 -21.84
C MET A 257 1.42 -3.50 -21.84
N ILE A 258 0.97 -2.92 -20.73
CA ILE A 258 0.69 -1.47 -20.60
C ILE A 258 1.53 -0.88 -19.46
N GLY A 259 2.11 0.31 -19.67
CA GLY A 259 2.90 1.05 -18.66
C GLY A 259 4.41 0.72 -18.64
N LEU A 260 4.90 0.04 -19.68
CA LEU A 260 6.30 -0.36 -19.86
C LEU A 260 7.11 0.57 -20.78
N ASP A 261 6.54 1.67 -21.24
CA ASP A 261 7.11 2.48 -22.33
C ASP A 261 8.44 3.19 -22.01
N ASN A 262 8.84 3.25 -20.74
CA ASN A 262 10.13 3.83 -20.33
C ASN A 262 11.32 2.87 -20.43
N MET A 263 11.11 1.61 -20.84
CA MET A 263 12.17 0.60 -20.95
C MET A 263 12.56 0.30 -22.42
N LYS A 264 12.06 1.07 -23.39
CA LYS A 264 12.58 1.05 -24.76
C LYS A 264 13.82 1.93 -24.82
N THR A 265 14.96 1.22 -24.87
CA THR A 265 16.34 1.64 -25.14
C THR A 265 16.50 2.93 -25.95
N GLN A 266 17.49 3.74 -25.52
CA GLN A 266 18.13 4.73 -26.38
C GLN A 266 18.53 4.08 -27.71
N PRO A 267 18.34 4.76 -28.85
CA PRO A 267 18.88 4.27 -30.11
C PRO A 267 20.39 4.45 -30.08
N ASP A 268 21.12 3.35 -29.86
CA ASP A 268 22.55 3.30 -30.15
C ASP A 268 22.72 3.53 -31.66
N SER A 269 23.12 4.75 -31.98
CA SER A 269 23.62 5.12 -33.28
C SER A 269 25.00 4.52 -33.50
N SER A 270 25.08 3.39 -34.20
CA SER A 270 26.30 3.03 -34.93
C SER A 270 25.96 2.25 -36.22
N VAL A 271 26.14 2.97 -37.31
CA VAL A 271 26.15 2.63 -38.73
C VAL A 271 26.88 1.32 -39.04
N ASN A 272 26.31 0.49 -39.94
CA ASN A 272 26.98 0.08 -41.18
C ASN A 272 25.98 -0.50 -42.20
N GLN A 273 25.94 0.18 -43.35
CA GLN A 273 25.31 -0.24 -44.61
C GLN A 273 26.16 -1.30 -45.31
N THR A 274 25.48 -2.26 -45.94
CA THR A 274 25.71 -2.94 -47.25
C THR A 274 24.88 -4.22 -47.18
N GLY A 275 23.81 -4.49 -47.95
CA GLY A 275 23.60 -4.34 -49.39
C GLY A 275 23.59 -5.73 -50.03
N SER A 276 22.42 -6.33 -50.30
CA SER A 276 22.09 -7.17 -51.50
C SER A 276 20.76 -7.94 -51.35
N LEU A 277 20.01 -7.99 -52.44
CA LEU A 277 18.74 -8.68 -52.72
C LEU A 277 18.85 -10.22 -52.77
N SER A 278 17.82 -10.96 -52.31
CA SER A 278 17.02 -11.93 -53.12
C SER A 278 16.04 -12.82 -52.31
N SER A 279 14.76 -12.78 -52.71
CA SER A 279 13.71 -13.83 -52.84
C SER A 279 13.37 -14.84 -51.71
N ASP A 280 12.09 -14.79 -51.33
CA ASP A 280 11.06 -15.84 -51.14
C ASP A 280 11.28 -17.05 -50.20
N VAL A 281 10.34 -17.18 -49.26
CA VAL A 281 9.43 -18.30 -48.92
C VAL A 281 9.28 -18.48 -47.39
N ASP A 282 8.01 -18.65 -46.99
CA ASP A 282 7.39 -18.88 -45.68
C ASP A 282 8.20 -19.64 -44.61
N GLU A 283 8.10 -19.20 -43.34
CA GLU A 283 7.46 -19.94 -42.24
C GLU A 283 7.76 -19.29 -40.87
N ASP A 284 6.69 -19.18 -40.06
CA ASP A 284 6.66 -19.02 -38.61
C ASP A 284 7.25 -17.74 -37.96
N LEU A 285 6.38 -16.74 -37.83
CA LEU A 285 6.54 -15.60 -36.91
C LEU A 285 6.44 -16.09 -35.45
N ASP A 286 7.56 -16.59 -34.93
CA ASP A 286 7.76 -16.86 -33.52
C ASP A 286 7.83 -15.53 -32.75
N TYR A 287 6.67 -15.01 -32.33
CA TYR A 287 6.54 -13.85 -31.43
C TYR A 287 6.95 -14.25 -30.00
N SER A 288 8.19 -14.71 -29.83
CA SER A 288 8.84 -14.80 -28.54
C SER A 288 9.24 -13.39 -28.11
N GLY A 289 8.29 -12.67 -27.51
CA GLY A 289 8.56 -11.39 -26.86
C GLY A 289 9.70 -11.56 -25.86
N ASN A 290 10.86 -10.96 -26.14
CA ASN A 290 12.02 -10.95 -25.27
C ASN A 290 11.63 -10.39 -23.88
N PHE A 291 11.40 -11.28 -22.92
CA PHE A 291 11.17 -10.92 -21.53
C PHE A 291 12.49 -10.49 -20.90
N VAL A 292 12.58 -9.21 -20.56
CA VAL A 292 13.76 -8.60 -19.94
C VAL A 292 14.01 -9.21 -18.56
N ASN A 293 15.19 -9.78 -18.37
CA ASN A 293 15.76 -10.13 -17.07
C ASN A 293 16.24 -8.84 -16.38
N SER A 294 15.34 -8.08 -15.75
CA SER A 294 15.73 -6.99 -14.86
C SER A 294 15.90 -7.53 -13.43
N SER A 295 17.12 -7.86 -13.04
CA SER A 295 17.48 -8.34 -11.69
C SER A 295 17.60 -7.19 -10.66
N SER A 296 17.03 -6.02 -10.92
CA SER A 296 16.96 -4.90 -9.98
C SER A 296 15.69 -4.10 -10.29
N GLY A 297 14.70 -4.15 -9.40
CA GLY A 297 13.40 -3.53 -9.63
C GLY A 297 13.46 -2.02 -9.43
N ASP A 298 13.54 -1.26 -10.52
CA ASP A 298 13.30 0.19 -10.49
C ASP A 298 11.85 0.45 -10.09
N TYR A 299 11.63 1.00 -8.89
CA TYR A 299 10.29 1.35 -8.45
C TYR A 299 9.88 2.72 -9.00
N LYS A 300 8.70 2.79 -9.64
CA LYS A 300 8.10 4.05 -10.08
C LYS A 300 7.33 4.68 -8.92
N LEU A 301 7.78 5.87 -8.50
CA LEU A 301 7.14 6.70 -7.48
C LEU A 301 6.60 8.00 -8.12
N PRO A 302 5.48 8.55 -7.62
CA PRO A 302 4.93 9.78 -8.18
C PRO A 302 5.89 10.96 -7.99
N ALA A 303 6.11 11.77 -9.04
CA ALA A 303 7.07 12.88 -9.01
C ALA A 303 6.75 13.97 -7.97
N GLN A 304 5.47 14.10 -7.59
CA GLN A 304 4.97 15.04 -6.60
C GLN A 304 5.15 14.58 -5.13
N LEU A 305 5.69 13.38 -4.92
CA LEU A 305 5.99 12.84 -3.60
C LEU A 305 7.34 13.37 -3.09
N VAL A 306 7.32 14.18 -2.04
CA VAL A 306 8.54 14.64 -1.37
C VAL A 306 8.95 13.65 -0.30
N GLN A 307 10.10 13.01 -0.48
CA GLN A 307 10.58 11.95 0.39
C GLN A 307 11.69 12.46 1.30
N ARG A 308 11.50 12.27 2.61
CA ARG A 308 12.44 12.74 3.63
C ARG A 308 12.82 11.62 4.60
N TYR A 309 14.01 11.70 5.18
CA TYR A 309 14.44 10.85 6.28
C TYR A 309 14.87 11.68 7.49
N VAL A 310 14.80 11.09 8.68
CA VAL A 310 15.30 11.68 9.91
C VAL A 310 16.11 10.66 10.70
N LYS A 311 17.34 11.05 11.10
CA LYS A 311 18.20 10.23 11.95
C LYS A 311 17.92 10.55 13.41
N VAL A 312 17.39 9.59 14.16
CA VAL A 312 16.97 9.77 15.55
C VAL A 312 17.57 8.67 16.42
N PRO A 313 18.38 9.01 17.45
CA PRO A 313 18.83 8.04 18.45
C PRO A 313 17.65 7.36 19.12
N CYS A 314 17.79 6.05 19.38
CA CYS A 314 16.70 5.19 19.84
C CYS A 314 15.92 5.79 21.03
N GLY A 315 16.63 6.26 22.05
CA GLY A 315 16.03 6.76 23.29
C GLY A 315 15.21 8.05 23.15
N SER A 316 15.32 8.77 22.03
CA SER A 316 14.59 10.02 21.78
C SER A 316 13.50 9.88 20.70
N ARG A 317 13.33 8.68 20.11
CA ARG A 317 12.42 8.43 18.97
C ARG A 317 10.98 8.85 19.25
N LEU A 318 10.44 8.49 20.43
CA LEU A 318 9.07 8.78 20.80
C LEU A 318 8.83 10.29 20.93
N SER A 319 9.70 10.98 21.68
CA SER A 319 9.63 12.42 21.86
C SER A 319 9.73 13.18 20.52
N VAL A 320 10.59 12.72 19.61
CA VAL A 320 10.73 13.31 18.28
C VAL A 320 9.49 13.05 17.41
N LEU A 321 8.90 11.86 17.44
CA LEU A 321 7.64 11.56 16.74
C LEU A 321 6.52 12.49 17.20
N LEU A 322 6.32 12.62 18.52
CA LEU A 322 5.30 13.51 19.07
C LEU A 322 5.55 14.96 18.66
N SER A 323 6.82 15.40 18.67
CA SER A 323 7.19 16.76 18.24
C SER A 323 6.87 17.01 16.77
N ILE A 324 7.17 16.05 15.88
CA ILE A 324 6.84 16.17 14.45
C ILE A 324 5.33 16.18 14.25
N LEU A 325 4.59 15.29 14.90
CA LEU A 325 3.12 15.26 14.82
C LEU A 325 2.52 16.58 15.29
N LYS A 326 2.99 17.11 16.42
CA LYS A 326 2.55 18.40 16.94
C LYS A 326 2.82 19.53 15.94
N HIS A 327 4.03 19.56 15.36
CA HIS A 327 4.39 20.55 14.36
C HIS A 327 3.50 20.51 13.12
N LEU A 328 3.21 19.29 12.64
CA LEU A 328 2.32 19.08 11.51
C LEU A 328 0.94 19.64 11.84
N PHE A 329 0.28 19.15 12.89
CA PHE A 329 -1.09 19.53 13.25
C PHE A 329 -1.26 20.99 13.71
N ASP A 330 -0.22 21.64 14.24
CA ASP A 330 -0.27 23.06 14.61
C ASP A 330 -0.14 23.99 13.37
N ARG A 331 0.45 23.53 12.26
CA ARG A 331 0.64 24.34 11.05
C ARG A 331 -0.58 24.39 10.14
N GLU A 332 -1.26 23.26 9.97
CA GLU A 332 -2.42 23.14 9.09
C GLU A 332 -3.63 22.68 9.88
N ALA A 333 -4.70 23.48 9.86
CA ALA A 333 -5.93 23.21 10.59
C ALA A 333 -6.66 21.92 10.13
N SER A 334 -6.40 21.46 8.91
CA SER A 334 -7.03 20.28 8.32
C SER A 334 -6.03 19.45 7.54
N GLN A 335 -5.51 18.39 8.16
CA GLN A 335 -4.63 17.44 7.48
C GLN A 335 -4.84 16.01 7.97
N LYS A 336 -4.50 15.05 7.12
CA LYS A 336 -4.46 13.64 7.49
C LYS A 336 -3.04 13.13 7.47
N VAL A 337 -2.65 12.45 8.54
CA VAL A 337 -1.33 11.83 8.71
C VAL A 337 -1.51 10.35 8.99
N VAL A 338 -0.69 9.51 8.36
CA VAL A 338 -0.65 8.07 8.65
C VAL A 338 0.74 7.72 9.17
N VAL A 339 0.81 7.00 10.29
CA VAL A 339 2.05 6.55 10.91
C VAL A 339 2.11 5.02 10.91
N PHE A 340 3.16 4.47 10.31
CA PHE A 340 3.38 3.04 10.20
C PHE A 340 4.32 2.50 11.29
N PHE A 341 3.92 1.38 11.90
CA PHE A 341 4.65 0.63 12.91
C PHE A 341 4.77 -0.84 12.52
N SER A 342 5.83 -1.51 12.98
CA SER A 342 6.07 -2.92 12.63
C SER A 342 5.14 -3.91 13.36
N THR A 343 4.58 -3.56 14.52
CA THR A 343 3.80 -4.50 15.34
C THR A 343 2.44 -3.97 15.77
N CYS A 344 1.49 -4.88 15.97
CA CYS A 344 0.16 -4.56 16.47
C CYS A 344 0.23 -3.91 17.87
N ASP A 345 1.05 -4.47 18.78
CA ASP A 345 1.17 -3.94 20.14
C ASP A 345 1.78 -2.53 20.14
N ALA A 346 2.69 -2.22 19.20
CA ALA A 346 3.20 -0.87 19.01
C ALA A 346 2.10 0.09 18.55
N VAL A 347 1.25 -0.31 17.60
CA VAL A 347 0.09 0.50 17.19
C VAL A 347 -0.83 0.77 18.38
N ASP A 348 -1.14 -0.24 19.19
CA ASP A 348 -2.01 -0.09 20.36
C ASP A 348 -1.41 0.85 21.42
N PHE A 349 -0.11 0.73 21.69
CA PHE A 349 0.60 1.64 22.60
C PHE A 349 0.54 3.09 22.13
N HIS A 350 0.93 3.35 20.88
CA HIS A 350 0.96 4.71 20.36
C HIS A 350 -0.45 5.29 20.20
N TYR A 351 -1.45 4.48 19.82
CA TYR A 351 -2.84 4.90 19.79
C TYR A 351 -3.33 5.38 21.15
N MET A 352 -3.10 4.59 22.22
CA MET A 352 -3.49 4.98 23.58
C MET A 352 -2.76 6.25 24.03
N LEU A 353 -1.44 6.29 23.85
CA LEU A 353 -0.63 7.46 24.22
C LEU A 353 -1.11 8.73 23.51
N LEU A 354 -1.25 8.70 22.19
CA LEU A 354 -1.59 9.87 21.39
C LEU A 354 -3.05 10.33 21.58
N SER A 355 -3.92 9.45 22.09
CA SER A 355 -5.33 9.77 22.36
C SER A 355 -5.57 10.28 23.78
N GLU A 356 -4.71 9.94 24.74
CA GLU A 356 -4.94 10.22 26.17
C GLU A 356 -3.91 11.20 26.77
N PHE A 357 -2.75 11.39 26.13
CA PHE A 357 -1.68 12.21 26.69
C PHE A 357 -2.02 13.71 26.71
N GLN A 358 -2.04 14.27 27.91
CA GLN A 358 -2.26 15.68 28.17
C GLN A 358 -0.96 16.36 28.61
N TRP A 359 -0.79 17.62 28.21
CA TRP A 359 0.40 18.40 28.47
C TRP A 359 0.05 19.85 28.83
N SER A 360 0.80 20.45 29.76
CA SER A 360 0.75 21.89 30.08
C SER A 360 1.97 22.61 29.51
N PRO A 361 1.80 23.62 28.62
CA PRO A 361 2.93 24.37 28.05
C PRO A 361 3.60 25.35 29.03
N TYR A 362 2.98 25.64 30.18
CA TYR A 362 3.33 26.79 31.02
C TYR A 362 3.89 26.46 32.40
N SER A 363 3.66 25.27 32.97
CA SER A 363 4.29 24.84 34.25
C SER A 363 3.96 23.39 34.61
N GLN A 364 4.85 22.73 35.38
CA GLN A 364 4.60 21.43 36.02
C GLN A 364 3.58 21.51 37.18
N PHE A 365 3.20 22.70 37.62
CA PHE A 365 2.37 22.93 38.82
C PHE A 365 0.98 23.49 38.53
N ASP A 366 0.60 23.62 37.25
CA ASP A 366 -0.68 24.21 36.87
C ASP A 366 -1.61 23.14 36.28
N GLU A 367 -2.28 22.39 37.17
CA GLU A 367 -3.25 21.33 36.83
C GLU A 367 -4.47 21.89 36.08
N GLU A 368 -4.79 23.18 36.22
CA GLU A 368 -5.98 23.82 35.63
C GLU A 368 -5.91 24.01 34.10
N HIS A 369 -4.71 23.88 33.49
CA HIS A 369 -4.49 24.17 32.07
C HIS A 369 -3.96 22.98 31.23
N LYS A 370 -4.19 21.73 31.67
CA LYS A 370 -3.83 20.55 30.87
C LYS A 370 -4.69 20.43 29.61
N GLN A 371 -4.05 20.48 28.44
CA GLN A 371 -4.70 20.26 27.15
C GLN A 371 -4.19 18.98 26.50
N MET A 372 -4.97 18.37 25.61
CA MET A 372 -4.49 17.27 24.79
C MET A 372 -3.25 17.70 23.99
N PHE A 373 -2.20 16.88 24.01
CA PHE A 373 -0.95 17.20 23.33
C PHE A 373 -1.14 17.31 21.80
N LEU A 374 -1.97 16.44 21.23
CA LEU A 374 -2.42 16.51 19.84
C LEU A 374 -3.91 16.88 19.79
N LYS A 375 -4.23 17.93 19.03
CA LYS A 375 -5.60 18.43 18.84
C LYS A 375 -6.28 17.77 17.63
N CYS A 376 -6.09 16.47 17.45
CA CYS A 376 -6.66 15.71 16.32
C CYS A 376 -7.28 14.39 16.78
N LYS A 377 -8.24 13.88 16.00
CA LYS A 377 -8.77 12.53 16.23
C LYS A 377 -7.74 11.49 15.81
N THR A 378 -7.46 10.55 16.71
CA THR A 378 -6.53 9.44 16.47
C THR A 378 -7.31 8.16 16.22
N PHE A 379 -6.90 7.38 15.23
CA PHE A 379 -7.49 6.10 14.83
C PHE A 379 -6.41 5.03 14.78
N ARG A 380 -6.78 3.76 14.95
CA ARG A 380 -5.84 2.62 14.80
C ARG A 380 -6.32 1.60 13.78
N LEU A 381 -5.39 1.00 13.04
CA LEU A 381 -5.70 -0.09 12.13
C LEU A 381 -4.60 -1.15 12.13
N HIS A 382 -4.90 -2.36 12.58
CA HIS A 382 -3.93 -3.47 12.59
C HIS A 382 -4.62 -4.84 12.53
N GLY A 383 -3.84 -5.91 12.38
CA GLY A 383 -4.34 -7.26 12.09
C GLY A 383 -5.17 -7.92 13.21
N ASN A 384 -4.90 -7.57 14.47
CA ASN A 384 -5.60 -8.14 15.63
C ASN A 384 -7.00 -7.55 15.86
N MET A 385 -7.35 -6.46 15.19
CA MET A 385 -8.70 -5.88 15.25
C MET A 385 -9.71 -6.77 14.54
N LYS A 386 -10.95 -6.80 15.05
CA LYS A 386 -12.05 -7.47 14.35
C LYS A 386 -12.33 -6.75 13.03
N GLN A 387 -12.77 -7.51 12.02
CA GLN A 387 -13.02 -6.96 10.68
C GLN A 387 -14.09 -5.86 10.70
N GLU A 388 -15.12 -5.98 11.53
CA GLU A 388 -16.15 -4.95 11.72
C GLU A 388 -15.55 -3.66 12.26
N ASP A 389 -14.72 -3.73 13.31
CA ASP A 389 -14.05 -2.58 13.91
C ASP A 389 -13.10 -1.90 12.92
N ARG A 390 -12.37 -2.69 12.12
CA ARG A 390 -11.49 -2.17 11.04
C ARG A 390 -12.28 -1.36 10.03
N ARG A 391 -13.43 -1.87 9.57
CA ARG A 391 -14.30 -1.19 8.61
C ARG A 391 -14.84 0.12 9.18
N THR A 392 -15.35 0.09 10.41
CA THR A 392 -15.90 1.28 11.07
C THR A 392 -14.82 2.35 11.25
N THR A 393 -13.63 1.95 11.70
CA THR A 393 -12.49 2.86 11.90
C THR A 393 -12.01 3.47 10.59
N PHE A 394 -11.90 2.66 9.53
CA PHE A 394 -11.50 3.13 8.21
C PHE A 394 -12.52 4.12 7.62
N SER A 395 -13.82 3.84 7.75
CA SER A 395 -14.88 4.74 7.30
C SER A 395 -14.85 6.07 8.05
N ALA A 396 -14.68 6.03 9.39
CA ALA A 396 -14.55 7.23 10.20
C ALA A 396 -13.31 8.08 9.83
N PHE A 397 -12.17 7.44 9.55
CA PHE A 397 -10.97 8.15 9.09
C PHE A 397 -11.15 8.78 7.70
N LYS A 398 -11.92 8.13 6.82
CA LYS A 398 -12.21 8.64 5.47
C LYS A 398 -13.02 9.94 5.50
N THR A 399 -14.02 10.02 6.39
CA THR A 399 -14.92 11.17 6.49
C THR A 399 -14.33 12.36 7.25
N GLU A 400 -13.41 12.12 8.18
CA GLU A 400 -12.80 13.18 8.98
C GLU A 400 -11.95 14.14 8.13
N LYS A 401 -11.83 15.41 8.52
CA LYS A 401 -10.99 16.40 7.82
C LYS A 401 -9.56 16.48 8.37
N SER A 402 -9.43 16.36 9.69
CA SER A 402 -8.16 16.37 10.41
C SER A 402 -8.04 15.12 11.28
N ALA A 403 -7.13 14.21 10.94
CA ALA A 403 -7.04 12.91 11.59
C ALA A 403 -5.64 12.29 11.54
N LEU A 404 -5.32 11.51 12.58
CA LEU A 404 -4.12 10.70 12.68
C LEU A 404 -4.50 9.23 12.62
N LEU A 405 -3.92 8.46 11.69
CA LEU A 405 -4.06 7.01 11.63
C LEU A 405 -2.76 6.33 12.03
N VAL A 406 -2.82 5.50 13.05
CA VAL A 406 -1.72 4.67 13.56
C VAL A 406 -1.93 3.26 13.02
N SER A 407 -1.00 2.70 12.24
CA SER A 407 -1.25 1.42 11.56
C SER A 407 -0.02 0.55 11.36
N THR A 408 -0.25 -0.75 11.14
CA THR A 408 0.75 -1.67 10.58
C THR A 408 0.60 -1.75 9.06
N ASP A 409 1.32 -2.67 8.40
CA ASP A 409 1.21 -2.88 6.95
C ASP A 409 -0.15 -3.32 6.43
N VAL A 410 -1.12 -3.56 7.32
CA VAL A 410 -2.53 -3.71 6.95
C VAL A 410 -3.07 -2.48 6.21
N ALA A 411 -2.55 -1.27 6.52
CA ALA A 411 -2.88 -0.04 5.81
C ALA A 411 -1.94 0.29 4.63
N ALA A 412 -0.81 -0.40 4.49
CA ALA A 412 0.22 0.02 3.54
C ALA A 412 -0.19 -0.14 2.07
N ARG A 413 -1.13 -1.04 1.78
CA ARG A 413 -1.46 -1.49 0.41
C ARG A 413 -2.97 -1.54 0.18
N GLY A 414 -3.40 -1.34 -1.06
CA GLY A 414 -4.81 -1.36 -1.48
C GLY A 414 -5.69 -0.21 -0.97
N LEU A 415 -5.53 0.22 0.27
CA LEU A 415 -6.43 1.19 0.88
C LEU A 415 -6.28 2.60 0.32
N ASP A 416 -7.41 3.19 -0.06
CA ASP A 416 -7.53 4.55 -0.52
C ASP A 416 -7.85 5.48 0.63
N PHE A 417 -6.81 6.20 1.06
CA PHE A 417 -6.91 7.24 2.03
C PHE A 417 -6.99 8.58 1.30
N PRO A 418 -8.21 9.14 1.11
CA PRO A 418 -8.34 10.41 0.41
C PRO A 418 -7.66 11.50 1.23
N LYS A 419 -6.84 12.32 0.54
CA LYS A 419 -6.23 13.54 1.08
C LYS A 419 -5.28 13.32 2.28
N VAL A 420 -4.54 12.20 2.27
CA VAL A 420 -3.42 12.04 3.21
C VAL A 420 -2.25 12.90 2.77
N ARG A 421 -1.84 13.83 3.62
CA ARG A 421 -0.77 14.81 3.35
C ARG A 421 0.61 14.23 3.66
N CYS A 422 0.72 13.47 4.75
CA CYS A 422 2.00 12.95 5.24
C CYS A 422 1.92 11.47 5.64
N ILE A 423 2.90 10.70 5.19
CA ILE A 423 3.15 9.31 5.62
C ILE A 423 4.42 9.28 6.46
N ILE A 424 4.31 8.90 7.73
CA ILE A 424 5.44 8.70 8.62
C ILE A 424 5.71 7.21 8.75
N GLN A 425 6.88 6.77 8.33
CA GLN A 425 7.37 5.42 8.55
C GLN A 425 8.21 5.44 9.81
N TYR A 426 7.54 5.24 10.94
CA TYR A 426 8.22 5.28 12.24
C TYR A 426 9.15 4.08 12.36
N ASP A 427 8.68 2.88 12.02
CA ASP A 427 9.54 1.72 11.86
C ASP A 427 9.85 1.47 10.37
N SER A 428 11.12 1.20 10.07
CA SER A 428 11.58 0.90 8.71
C SER A 428 10.88 -0.34 8.15
N PRO A 429 10.39 -0.29 6.90
CA PRO A 429 9.75 -1.44 6.29
C PRO A 429 10.73 -2.58 6.06
N GLY A 430 10.19 -3.80 6.00
CA GLY A 430 10.99 -5.02 5.87
C GLY A 430 11.58 -5.25 4.48
N GLU A 431 11.13 -4.53 3.45
CA GLU A 431 11.56 -4.63 2.05
C GLU A 431 11.34 -3.28 1.36
N ALA A 432 12.12 -2.97 0.32
CA ALA A 432 11.96 -1.73 -0.46
C ALA A 432 10.59 -1.66 -1.19
N THR A 433 10.02 -2.81 -1.58
CA THR A 433 8.64 -2.87 -2.11
C THR A 433 7.64 -2.29 -1.11
N GLU A 434 7.77 -2.63 0.17
CA GLU A 434 6.85 -2.19 1.22
C GLU A 434 6.99 -0.69 1.49
N TYR A 435 8.20 -0.16 1.43
CA TYR A 435 8.44 1.29 1.45
C TYR A 435 7.60 2.01 0.39
N VAL A 436 7.74 1.60 -0.87
CA VAL A 436 7.06 2.22 -2.02
C VAL A 436 5.53 2.19 -1.85
N HIS A 437 5.00 1.08 -1.38
CA HIS A 437 3.57 0.95 -1.14
C HIS A 437 3.03 1.86 -0.03
N ARG A 438 3.78 1.97 1.10
CA ARG A 438 3.45 2.86 2.22
C ARG A 438 3.41 4.30 1.77
N VAL A 439 4.43 4.77 1.04
CA VAL A 439 4.49 6.16 0.57
C VAL A 439 3.46 6.43 -0.53
N GLY A 440 3.10 5.42 -1.32
CA GLY A 440 2.00 5.47 -2.30
C GLY A 440 0.59 5.65 -1.71
N ARG A 441 0.46 5.83 -0.38
CA ARG A 441 -0.79 6.24 0.28
C ARG A 441 -1.02 7.75 0.27
N THR A 442 0.02 8.55 0.00
CA THR A 442 -0.09 10.00 -0.24
C THR A 442 0.20 10.29 -1.72
N ALA A 443 0.25 11.57 -2.09
CA ALA A 443 0.59 12.02 -3.45
C ALA A 443 -0.31 11.46 -4.57
N ARG A 444 -1.61 11.28 -4.31
CA ARG A 444 -2.56 10.62 -5.24
C ARG A 444 -3.29 11.63 -6.11
N LEU A 445 -3.61 11.22 -7.35
CA LEU A 445 -4.43 12.00 -8.29
C LEU A 445 -3.92 13.46 -8.46
N GLY A 446 -2.60 13.65 -8.48
CA GLY A 446 -1.96 14.96 -8.66
C GLY A 446 -1.75 15.80 -7.39
N GLU A 447 -2.28 15.37 -6.25
CA GLU A 447 -2.07 16.04 -4.97
C GLU A 447 -0.62 15.92 -4.47
N ARG A 448 -0.16 16.91 -3.71
CA ARG A 448 1.18 16.86 -3.10
C ARG A 448 1.20 15.98 -1.85
N GLY A 449 2.19 15.08 -1.77
CA GLY A 449 2.41 14.22 -0.62
C GLY A 449 3.80 14.35 -0.02
N GLU A 450 3.92 14.11 1.27
CA GLU A 450 5.20 14.01 1.97
C GLU A 450 5.35 12.64 2.61
N SER A 451 6.55 12.05 2.53
CA SER A 451 6.92 10.88 3.31
C SER A 451 8.09 11.18 4.23
N LEU A 452 8.05 10.63 5.44
CA LEU A 452 9.11 10.77 6.43
C LEU A 452 9.51 9.40 6.97
N LEU A 453 10.75 9.00 6.73
CA LEU A 453 11.34 7.77 7.24
C LEU A 453 12.17 8.02 8.50
N PHE A 454 11.86 7.32 9.59
CA PHE A 454 12.66 7.36 10.82
C PHE A 454 13.74 6.30 10.78
N LEU A 455 15.00 6.72 10.89
CA LEU A 455 16.15 5.82 10.98
C LEU A 455 16.93 6.08 12.26
N GLN A 456 17.45 5.02 12.86
CA GLN A 456 18.52 5.15 13.85
C GLN A 456 19.85 5.44 13.13
N PRO A 457 20.82 6.08 13.81
CA PRO A 457 22.14 6.29 13.22
C PRO A 457 22.81 5.00 12.73
N ILE A 458 22.56 3.87 13.39
CA ILE A 458 23.07 2.53 13.01
C ILE A 458 22.32 1.91 11.82
N GLU A 459 21.19 2.47 11.40
CA GLU A 459 20.35 2.01 10.28
C GLU A 459 20.58 2.86 9.02
N ALA A 460 21.57 3.76 9.02
CA ALA A 460 21.79 4.70 7.92
C ALA A 460 22.03 4.01 6.58
N ASP A 461 22.67 2.84 6.57
CA ASP A 461 22.93 2.00 5.39
C ASP A 461 21.63 1.58 4.68
N TYR A 462 20.47 1.67 5.34
CA TYR A 462 19.16 1.44 4.71
C TYR A 462 18.86 2.45 3.59
N LEU A 463 19.44 3.66 3.65
CA LEU A 463 19.30 4.64 2.58
C LEU A 463 19.96 4.16 1.29
N GLU A 464 21.12 3.51 1.39
CA GLU A 464 21.83 2.93 0.24
C GLU A 464 21.04 1.75 -0.34
N ASP A 465 20.39 0.95 0.51
CA ASP A 465 19.51 -0.12 0.06
C ASP A 465 18.30 0.40 -0.71
N LEU A 466 17.68 1.49 -0.25
CA LEU A 466 16.58 2.15 -0.97
C LEU A 466 17.04 2.79 -2.28
N GLU A 467 18.24 3.38 -2.30
CA GLU A 467 18.80 4.01 -3.49
C GLU A 467 19.07 3.01 -4.61
N LYS A 468 19.50 1.78 -4.29
CA LYS A 468 19.62 0.66 -5.26
C LYS A 468 18.32 0.32 -5.97
N HIS A 469 17.18 0.74 -5.40
CA HIS A 469 15.86 0.52 -5.97
C HIS A 469 15.21 1.80 -6.53
N GLY A 470 16.01 2.84 -6.77
CA GLY A 470 15.55 4.10 -7.36
C GLY A 470 14.87 5.06 -6.37
N VAL A 471 15.01 4.84 -5.06
CA VAL A 471 14.39 5.68 -4.03
C VAL A 471 15.43 6.59 -3.37
N THR A 472 15.37 7.89 -3.66
CA THR A 472 16.24 8.90 -3.04
C THR A 472 15.47 9.73 -2.00
N LEU A 473 16.02 9.87 -0.80
CA LEU A 473 15.43 10.63 0.30
C LEU A 473 16.30 11.82 0.69
N THR A 474 15.67 12.93 1.07
CA THR A 474 16.35 14.13 1.57
C THR A 474 16.27 14.24 3.09
N GLU A 475 17.24 14.90 3.72
CA GLU A 475 17.21 15.03 5.19
C GLU A 475 16.07 15.96 5.66
N TYR A 476 15.38 15.55 6.72
CA TYR A 476 14.34 16.33 7.38
C TYR A 476 14.96 17.39 8.29
N PRO A 477 14.55 18.67 8.23
CA PRO A 477 15.14 19.75 9.02
C PRO A 477 14.69 19.73 10.48
N LEU A 478 14.97 18.64 11.20
CA LEU A 478 14.46 18.36 12.54
C LEU A 478 14.82 19.45 13.56
N ILE A 479 16.08 19.88 13.58
CA ILE A 479 16.57 20.87 14.57
C ILE A 479 15.78 22.18 14.45
N LYS A 480 15.54 22.67 13.22
CA LYS A 480 14.77 23.89 12.97
C LYS A 480 13.32 23.80 13.48
N ILE A 481 12.75 22.60 13.50
CA ILE A 481 11.40 22.35 14.00
C ILE A 481 11.41 22.31 15.52
N LEU A 482 12.39 21.63 16.12
CA LEU A 482 12.51 21.58 17.58
C LEU A 482 12.78 22.96 18.19
N ASP A 483 13.57 23.79 17.52
CA ASP A 483 13.84 25.18 17.91
C ASP A 483 12.58 26.07 17.83
N SER A 484 11.54 25.66 17.08
CA SER A 484 10.30 26.41 16.94
C SER A 484 9.32 26.24 18.11
N PHE A 485 9.57 25.28 19.01
CA PHE A 485 8.69 25.02 20.14
C PHE A 485 9.04 25.90 21.35
N PRO A 486 8.05 26.58 21.95
CA PRO A 486 8.27 27.32 23.20
C PRO A 486 8.49 26.34 24.36
N LEU A 487 9.43 26.68 25.25
CA LEU A 487 9.56 26.04 26.56
C LEU A 487 9.12 27.03 27.62
N HIS A 488 8.13 26.66 28.44
CA HIS A 488 7.62 27.49 29.54
C HIS A 488 7.27 28.93 29.09
N GLY A 489 6.67 29.07 27.90
CA GLY A 489 6.28 30.37 27.35
C GLY A 489 7.42 31.24 26.81
N GLN A 490 8.68 30.79 26.82
CA GLN A 490 9.83 31.52 26.25
C GLN A 490 10.38 30.85 24.98
N MET A 491 10.66 31.68 23.97
CA MET A 491 11.39 31.27 22.76
C MET A 491 12.89 31.26 23.07
N HIS A 492 13.49 30.08 23.20
CA HIS A 492 14.93 29.98 23.38
C HIS A 492 15.65 30.15 22.03
N ARG A 493 16.44 31.21 21.87
CA ARG A 493 17.48 31.26 20.85
C ARG A 493 18.66 30.43 21.33
N VAL A 494 18.84 29.22 20.82
CA VAL A 494 19.91 28.35 21.31
C VAL A 494 21.17 28.39 20.43
N LYS A 495 22.33 28.42 21.09
CA LYS A 495 23.65 28.14 20.52
C LYS A 495 23.67 26.72 19.94
N LYS A 496 24.41 26.47 18.86
CA LYS A 496 24.59 25.15 18.21
C LYS A 496 24.74 24.04 19.26
N PHE A 497 23.72 23.19 19.40
CA PHE A 497 23.78 22.01 20.27
C PHE A 497 24.65 20.91 19.66
N VAL A 498 25.25 20.09 20.53
CA VAL A 498 26.15 18.99 20.14
C VAL A 498 25.37 17.71 19.79
N SER A 499 24.20 17.46 20.40
CA SER A 499 23.39 16.25 20.12
C SER A 499 21.88 16.46 20.31
N LEU A 500 21.06 15.74 19.53
CA LEU A 500 19.60 15.76 19.58
C LEU A 500 19.01 15.38 20.95
N GLU A 501 19.66 14.45 21.66
CA GLU A 501 19.20 13.96 22.96
C GLU A 501 19.34 14.99 24.08
N SER A 502 20.21 15.99 23.89
CA SER A 502 20.41 17.10 24.83
C SER A 502 19.47 18.28 24.60
N HIS A 503 18.65 18.22 23.54
CA HIS A 503 17.75 19.32 23.21
C HIS A 503 16.71 19.53 24.32
N PRO A 504 16.59 20.73 24.92
CA PRO A 504 15.74 20.97 26.08
C PRO A 504 14.28 20.54 25.90
N TRP A 505 13.72 20.77 24.72
CA TRP A 505 12.36 20.30 24.37
C TRP A 505 12.23 18.78 24.42
N VAL A 506 13.20 18.06 23.83
CA VAL A 506 13.19 16.59 23.78
C VAL A 506 13.35 16.02 25.19
N VAL A 507 14.25 16.58 25.99
CA VAL A 507 14.48 16.15 27.38
C VAL A 507 13.23 16.37 28.24
N SER A 508 12.61 17.55 28.14
CA SER A 508 11.41 17.89 28.88
C SER A 508 10.25 16.96 28.50
N LEU A 509 10.02 16.78 27.19
CA LEU A 509 8.97 15.90 26.66
C LEU A 509 9.15 14.45 27.12
N GLN A 510 10.38 13.94 27.03
CA GLN A 510 10.72 12.60 27.46
C GLN A 510 10.46 12.38 28.95
N LYS A 511 10.82 13.34 29.81
CA LYS A 511 10.61 13.24 31.27
C LYS A 511 9.13 13.14 31.63
N GLU A 512 8.28 13.93 30.97
CA GLU A 512 6.84 13.91 31.21
C GLU A 512 6.19 12.62 30.71
N LEU A 513 6.59 12.14 29.53
CA LEU A 513 6.12 10.86 28.98
C LEU A 513 6.45 9.70 29.93
N GLU A 514 7.67 9.68 30.47
CA GLU A 514 8.08 8.67 31.46
C GLU A 514 7.32 8.81 32.79
N SER A 515 6.94 10.03 33.19
CA SER A 515 6.10 10.28 34.36
C SER A 515 4.68 9.74 34.14
N TYR A 516 4.05 10.10 33.03
CA TYR A 516 2.70 9.68 32.65
C TYR A 516 2.59 8.14 32.54
N ILE A 517 3.50 7.49 31.81
CA ILE A 517 3.49 6.03 31.68
C ILE A 517 3.78 5.35 33.01
N SER A 518 4.57 5.95 33.89
CA SER A 518 4.82 5.36 35.21
C SER A 518 3.61 5.47 36.13
N ALA A 519 2.83 6.54 36.02
CA ALA A 519 1.63 6.79 36.81
C ALA A 519 0.46 5.89 36.40
N GLU A 520 0.28 5.68 35.08
CA GLU A 520 -0.88 4.94 34.55
C GLU A 520 -0.59 3.44 34.32
N PRO A 521 -1.19 2.51 35.10
CA PRO A 521 -0.84 1.08 35.02
C PRO A 521 -1.27 0.43 33.69
N LYS A 522 -2.36 0.91 33.08
CA LYS A 522 -2.87 0.37 31.82
C LYS A 522 -1.89 0.64 30.67
N ILE A 523 -1.50 1.89 30.46
CA ILE A 523 -0.55 2.25 29.40
C ILE A 523 0.84 1.66 29.66
N LYS A 524 1.28 1.57 30.92
CA LYS A 524 2.54 0.91 31.30
C LYS A 524 2.60 -0.55 30.85
N LYS A 525 1.49 -1.28 30.96
CA LYS A 525 1.40 -2.66 30.49
C LYS A 525 1.52 -2.72 28.98
N VAL A 526 0.75 -1.91 28.26
CA VAL A 526 0.76 -1.87 26.79
C VAL A 526 2.13 -1.44 26.25
N ALA A 527 2.81 -0.51 26.91
CA ALA A 527 4.19 -0.11 26.60
C ALA A 527 5.19 -1.27 26.72
N LYS A 528 5.07 -2.11 27.77
CA LYS A 528 5.92 -3.31 27.95
C LYS A 528 5.66 -4.35 26.87
N ASP A 529 4.40 -4.57 26.50
CA ASP A 529 4.01 -5.52 25.45
C ASP A 529 4.51 -5.03 24.07
N ALA A 530 4.35 -3.74 23.78
CA ALA A 530 4.89 -3.07 22.60
C ALA A 530 6.41 -3.19 22.50
N PHE A 531 7.14 -2.91 23.58
CA PHE A 531 8.59 -3.11 23.64
C PHE A 531 8.98 -4.56 23.31
N CYS A 532 8.32 -5.53 23.95
CA CYS A 532 8.65 -6.94 23.75
C CYS A 532 8.36 -7.40 22.31
N SER A 533 7.26 -6.96 21.71
CA SER A 533 6.91 -7.31 20.34
C SER A 533 7.83 -6.64 19.32
N TRP A 534 8.17 -5.36 19.53
CA TRP A 534 9.06 -4.60 18.65
C TRP A 534 10.46 -5.23 18.62
N VAL A 535 11.04 -5.58 19.78
CA VAL A 535 12.34 -6.27 19.83
C VAL A 535 12.29 -7.59 19.06
N ARG A 536 11.20 -8.36 19.16
CA ARG A 536 11.02 -9.60 18.38
C ARG A 536 10.94 -9.31 16.87
N ALA A 537 10.18 -8.30 16.47
CA ALA A 537 10.04 -7.91 15.06
C ALA A 537 11.37 -7.45 14.47
N TYR A 538 12.15 -6.65 15.21
CA TYR A 538 13.49 -6.21 14.80
C TYR A 538 14.44 -7.39 14.58
N THR A 539 14.30 -8.49 15.34
CA THR A 539 15.12 -9.70 15.12
C THR A 539 14.72 -10.51 13.88
N ALA A 540 13.58 -10.19 13.26
CA ALA A 540 12.98 -10.98 12.20
C ALA A 540 13.39 -10.55 10.78
N HIS A 541 14.12 -9.43 10.62
CA HIS A 541 14.67 -9.00 9.33
C HIS A 541 15.49 -10.13 8.68
N ARG A 542 15.34 -10.29 7.37
CA ARG A 542 15.96 -11.35 6.56
C ARG A 542 16.85 -10.76 5.48
N GLY A 543 17.63 -11.61 4.81
CA GLY A 543 18.47 -11.20 3.67
C GLY A 543 19.50 -10.14 4.05
N ASP A 544 19.72 -9.22 3.12
CA ASP A 544 20.73 -8.16 3.23
C ASP A 544 20.41 -7.16 4.35
N LEU A 545 19.11 -6.94 4.61
CA LEU A 545 18.64 -6.07 5.69
C LEU A 545 19.01 -6.59 7.08
N LYS A 546 19.31 -7.87 7.25
CA LYS A 546 19.80 -8.40 8.53
C LYS A 546 21.16 -7.81 8.92
N GLN A 547 21.97 -7.39 7.94
CA GLN A 547 23.26 -6.75 8.19
C GLN A 547 23.09 -5.31 8.69
N ILE A 548 22.03 -4.65 8.24
CA ILE A 548 21.65 -3.30 8.63
C ILE A 548 20.96 -3.33 10.01
N PHE A 549 19.88 -4.09 10.15
CA PHE A 549 19.07 -4.18 11.36
C PHE A 549 19.61 -5.25 12.34
N MET A 550 20.82 -5.04 12.83
CA MET A 550 21.47 -5.94 13.78
C MET A 550 21.03 -5.69 15.23
N VAL A 551 20.31 -6.64 15.82
CA VAL A 551 19.88 -6.59 17.24
C VAL A 551 21.05 -6.44 18.20
N LYS A 552 22.21 -7.03 17.87
CA LYS A 552 23.43 -6.92 18.70
C LYS A 552 23.97 -5.48 18.80
N LYS A 553 23.66 -4.63 17.82
CA LYS A 553 24.02 -3.20 17.82
C LYS A 553 23.02 -2.35 18.61
N LEU A 554 21.88 -2.92 19.05
CA LEU A 554 20.87 -2.19 19.81
C LEU A 554 21.17 -2.18 21.30
N HIS A 555 21.05 -1.00 21.91
CA HIS A 555 21.04 -0.87 23.36
C HIS A 555 19.60 -1.02 23.90
N LEU A 556 19.29 -2.16 24.52
CA LEU A 556 17.93 -2.47 24.98
C LEU A 556 17.37 -1.47 26.00
N GLY A 557 18.23 -0.80 26.77
CA GLY A 557 17.81 0.30 27.64
C GLY A 557 17.34 1.54 26.87
N HIS A 558 17.96 1.85 25.73
CA HIS A 558 17.51 2.97 24.89
C HIS A 558 16.22 2.61 24.14
N VAL A 559 16.07 1.34 23.76
CA VAL A 559 14.80 0.82 23.23
C VAL A 559 13.70 0.92 24.30
N ALA A 560 13.97 0.58 25.55
CA ALA A 560 12.98 0.75 26.62
C ALA A 560 12.58 2.22 26.79
N LYS A 561 13.57 3.13 26.75
CA LYS A 561 13.34 4.58 26.78
C LYS A 561 12.51 5.08 25.59
N SER A 562 12.60 4.44 24.41
CA SER A 562 11.76 4.77 23.25
C SER A 562 10.28 4.39 23.41
N PHE A 563 9.93 3.62 24.45
CA PHE A 563 8.55 3.38 24.89
C PHE A 563 8.25 4.12 26.21
N ALA A 564 9.09 5.11 26.56
CA ALA A 564 9.08 5.86 27.82
C ALA A 564 9.00 4.97 29.08
N LEU A 565 9.69 3.82 29.02
CA LEU A 565 9.92 2.96 30.17
C LEU A 565 11.24 3.35 30.84
N ARG A 566 11.19 3.64 32.16
CA ARG A 566 12.38 3.95 32.98
C ARG A 566 13.31 2.76 33.17
N GLU A 567 12.76 1.55 33.10
CA GLU A 567 13.51 0.30 33.30
C GLU A 567 13.29 -0.64 32.13
N GLN A 568 14.34 -1.37 31.75
CA GLN A 568 14.25 -2.40 30.73
C GLN A 568 13.38 -3.57 31.22
N PRO A 569 12.32 -3.96 30.48
CA PRO A 569 11.53 -5.14 30.81
C PRO A 569 12.36 -6.43 30.83
N SER A 570 12.34 -7.14 31.96
CA SER A 570 13.08 -8.39 32.22
C SER A 570 12.63 -9.58 31.37
N LEU A 571 11.45 -9.50 30.74
CA LEU A 571 10.84 -10.58 29.95
C LEU A 571 11.66 -10.95 28.70
N VAL A 572 12.40 -10.00 28.10
CA VAL A 572 13.13 -10.24 26.85
C VAL A 572 14.21 -11.32 27.01
N GLY A 573 14.91 -11.38 28.14
CA GLY A 573 15.93 -12.41 28.40
C GLY A 573 15.38 -13.84 28.45
N LYS A 574 14.23 -14.03 29.13
CA LYS A 574 13.58 -15.35 29.27
C LYS A 574 12.92 -15.82 27.97
N THR A 575 12.25 -14.92 27.24
CA THR A 575 11.61 -15.29 25.97
C THR A 575 12.62 -15.57 24.86
N PHE A 576 13.75 -14.84 24.82
CA PHE A 576 14.82 -15.06 23.85
C PHE A 576 15.49 -16.43 24.04
N GLN A 577 15.76 -16.83 25.29
CA GLN A 577 16.27 -18.17 25.61
C GLN A 577 15.28 -19.28 25.22
N ASN A 578 13.98 -19.08 25.48
CA ASN A 578 12.94 -20.05 25.11
C ASN A 578 12.75 -20.16 23.58
N GLN A 579 12.84 -19.06 22.83
CA GLN A 579 12.76 -19.09 21.37
C GLN A 579 14.02 -19.69 20.74
N THR A 580 15.20 -19.44 21.30
CA THR A 580 16.45 -20.09 20.86
C THR A 580 16.37 -21.61 21.09
N LYS A 581 15.80 -22.03 22.23
CA LYS A 581 15.51 -23.45 22.51
C LYS A 581 14.46 -24.02 21.55
N LYS A 582 13.39 -23.29 21.23
CA LYS A 582 12.36 -23.72 20.27
C LYS A 582 12.91 -23.85 18.84
N ARG A 583 13.65 -22.86 18.34
CA ARG A 583 14.34 -22.92 17.03
C ARG A 583 15.35 -24.08 16.95
N LYS A 584 16.12 -24.34 18.01
CA LYS A 584 17.02 -25.52 18.07
C LYS A 584 16.24 -26.84 18.07
N ARG A 585 15.06 -26.91 18.68
CA ARG A 585 14.17 -28.09 18.64
C ARG A 585 13.58 -28.30 17.25
N ASP A 586 13.08 -27.25 16.61
CA ASP A 586 12.46 -27.31 15.27
C ASP A 586 13.50 -27.67 14.19
N MET A 587 14.74 -27.16 14.29
CA MET A 587 15.85 -27.57 13.41
C MET A 587 16.24 -29.04 13.60
N LYS A 588 16.32 -29.53 14.86
CA LYS A 588 16.60 -30.94 15.15
C LYS A 588 15.47 -31.87 14.67
N GLN A 589 14.21 -31.45 14.73
CA GLN A 589 13.08 -32.20 14.19
C GLN A 589 13.08 -32.23 12.65
N LYS A 590 13.40 -31.12 11.98
CA LYS A 590 13.55 -31.09 10.52
C LYS A 590 14.69 -32.00 10.04
N GLN A 591 15.85 -32.01 10.72
CA GLN A 591 16.92 -32.95 10.39
C GLN A 591 16.51 -34.42 10.61
N LYS A 592 15.83 -34.76 11.71
CA LYS A 592 15.32 -36.12 11.94
C LYS A 592 14.25 -36.56 10.92
N GLY A 593 13.43 -35.63 10.41
CA GLY A 593 12.44 -35.89 9.36
C GLY A 593 13.09 -36.19 8.00
N VAL A 594 14.18 -35.50 7.66
CA VAL A 594 14.96 -35.74 6.43
C VAL A 594 15.70 -37.08 6.49
N PHE A 595 16.27 -37.45 7.65
CA PHE A 595 16.91 -38.77 7.83
C PHE A 595 15.92 -39.94 7.79
N LYS A 596 14.67 -39.76 8.26
CA LYS A 596 13.62 -40.79 8.12
C LYS A 596 13.15 -40.97 6.68
N LYS A 597 13.00 -39.89 5.90
CA LYS A 597 12.64 -39.99 4.47
C LYS A 597 13.72 -40.65 3.62
N ARG A 598 15.01 -40.44 3.93
CA ARG A 598 16.13 -41.09 3.23
C ARG A 598 16.25 -42.60 3.50
N LYS A 599 15.80 -43.09 4.66
CA LYS A 599 15.82 -44.54 4.98
C LYS A 599 14.67 -45.35 4.37
N VAL A 600 13.56 -44.70 3.99
CA VAL A 600 12.42 -45.39 3.36
C VAL A 600 12.63 -45.53 1.85
N ALA A 601 13.32 -44.59 1.21
CA ALA A 601 13.61 -44.64 -0.22
C ALA A 601 14.75 -45.61 -0.63
N SER A 602 15.40 -46.30 0.31
CA SER A 602 16.43 -47.32 -0.01
C SER A 602 15.95 -48.76 0.20
N LYS A 603 14.66 -48.95 0.48
CA LYS A 603 14.00 -50.25 0.55
C LYS A 603 12.65 -50.15 -0.17
N THR A 604 12.71 -50.03 -1.49
CA THR A 604 11.60 -50.40 -2.38
C THR A 604 12.17 -50.69 -3.75
#